data_AF-A0A1V3JX35-F1
#
_entry.id   AF-A0A1V3JX35-F1
#
_cell.length_a   1.000
_cell.length_b   1.000
_cell.length_c   1.000
_cell.angle_alpha   90.00
_cell.angle_beta   90.00
_cell.angle_gamma   90.00
#
_symmetry.space_group_name_H-M   'P 1'
#
loop_
_entity.id
_entity.type
_entity.pdbx_description
1 polymer ?
#
loop_
_entity_poly.entity_id
_entity_poly.type
_entity_poly.pdbx_seq_one_letter_code
_entity_poly.pdbx_strand_id
1 'polypeptide(L)'
;MIPQLTPRLKRMLRRCFVKIDDNTIEIKGKRGGTVKLVFIIITAFGYYDFIHPDYRQTTFDDLKFTFQPETRFQDSWLFNADFSRPNYTRHGQTKEEYLAEMWEIHKGSVWRGYVYPIKYFLLLLILLKPSKRRARLDRKRGIIYTYVGKKLYVTEINKLMRPFPEYIAAMNASVFFWVHPYQRKGTGTLCFKGPQILVVDHSSWLPMFALLFLVYIKPDVATYNTAPHLKKILVDFMNPDTPQERIDDIMNAIDGKKGFFERLFGLLFNWIDSGLYTKKRPKQAFLEEKLAEYFQKEAPNITELPSFRFANDFDKFSDKWHNFVILSCQYNRKVGYGTVPCPNLFDYPKQDTLHVSKFFGTWGNIQDESNTPLEVLEKQQGKKKRKKRK
;
A
#
# COMPACT_ATOMS: atom_id res chain seq x y z
N MET A 1 23.03 23.12 12.93
CA MET A 1 21.62 23.51 12.70
C MET A 1 20.82 22.27 12.32
N ILE A 2 19.71 22.02 13.02
CA ILE A 2 18.80 20.92 12.68
C ILE A 2 18.04 21.33 11.40
N PRO A 3 18.10 20.55 10.31
CA PRO A 3 17.39 20.90 9.08
C PRO A 3 15.88 20.84 9.31
N GLN A 4 15.21 21.97 9.11
CA GLN A 4 13.75 22.09 9.23
C GLN A 4 13.05 21.19 8.21
N LEU A 5 11.88 20.64 8.57
CA LEU A 5 11.07 19.85 7.66
C LEU A 5 10.55 20.68 6.48
N THR A 6 10.76 20.20 5.25
CA THR A 6 10.20 20.86 4.06
C THR A 6 8.67 20.88 4.07
N PRO A 7 8.02 21.83 3.39
CA PRO A 7 6.56 21.86 3.24
C PRO A 7 5.96 20.57 2.66
N ARG A 8 6.74 19.83 1.85
CA ARG A 8 6.34 18.55 1.28
C ARG A 8 6.37 17.43 2.31
N LEU A 9 7.42 17.36 3.14
CA LEU A 9 7.51 16.41 4.25
C LEU A 9 6.45 16.70 5.32
N LYS A 10 6.20 17.97 5.66
CA LYS A 10 5.12 18.35 6.59
C LYS A 10 3.75 17.86 6.09
N ARG A 11 3.46 18.00 4.79
CA ARG A 11 2.25 17.42 4.17
C ARG A 11 2.20 15.90 4.23
N MET A 12 3.32 15.23 3.97
CA MET A 12 3.40 13.77 4.07
C MET A 12 3.08 13.30 5.50
N LEU A 13 3.66 13.95 6.52
CA LEU A 13 3.46 13.58 7.92
C LEU A 13 1.98 13.66 8.32
N ARG A 14 1.27 14.75 8.00
CA ARG A 14 -0.18 14.88 8.26
C ARG A 14 -1.03 13.79 7.61
N ARG A 15 -0.60 13.32 6.44
CA ARG A 15 -1.30 12.27 5.67
C ARG A 15 -1.02 10.88 6.20
N CYS A 16 0.15 10.64 6.77
CA CYS A 16 0.59 9.32 7.23
C CYS A 16 0.34 9.10 8.73
N PHE A 17 0.31 10.16 9.53
CA PHE A 17 0.23 10.08 10.98
C PHE A 17 -0.98 10.81 11.57
N VAL A 18 -1.26 10.50 12.84
CA VAL A 18 -2.13 11.25 13.76
C VAL A 18 -1.37 11.38 15.07
N LYS A 19 -1.38 12.57 15.68
CA LYS A 19 -0.91 12.73 17.05
C LYS A 19 -1.94 12.15 18.02
N ILE A 20 -1.48 11.35 18.98
CA ILE A 20 -2.33 10.84 20.07
C ILE A 20 -2.02 11.61 21.35
N ASP A 21 -0.73 11.74 21.66
CA ASP A 21 -0.19 12.53 22.76
C ASP A 21 1.19 13.07 22.34
N ASP A 22 1.92 13.74 23.24
CA ASP A 22 3.22 14.35 22.91
C ASP A 22 4.35 13.35 22.66
N ASN A 23 4.18 12.08 23.02
CA ASN A 23 5.17 11.01 22.85
C ASN A 23 4.68 9.85 21.98
N THR A 24 3.43 9.91 21.50
CA THR A 24 2.78 8.83 20.77
C THR A 24 2.21 9.33 19.44
N ILE A 25 2.72 8.76 18.36
CA ILE A 25 2.16 8.95 17.02
C ILE A 25 1.47 7.68 16.55
N GLU A 26 0.35 7.86 15.87
CA GLU A 26 -0.40 6.79 15.23
C GLU A 26 -0.15 6.79 13.73
N ILE A 27 0.34 5.67 13.21
CA ILE A 27 0.46 5.41 11.79
C ILE A 27 -0.88 4.98 11.20
N LYS A 28 -1.31 5.69 10.16
CA LYS A 28 -2.39 5.28 9.26
C LYS A 28 -1.82 4.25 8.30
N GLY A 29 -1.98 2.96 8.60
CA GLY A 29 -1.63 1.92 7.63
C GLY A 29 -2.60 1.98 6.45
N LYS A 30 -2.04 1.93 5.23
CA LYS A 30 -2.79 2.11 3.99
C LYS A 30 -2.76 0.85 3.15
N ARG A 31 -3.81 0.60 2.38
CA ARG A 31 -3.83 -0.48 1.38
C ARG A 31 -3.12 -0.11 0.08
N GLY A 32 -2.11 0.76 0.15
CA GLY A 32 -1.53 1.39 -1.03
C GLY A 32 -1.17 0.40 -2.13
N GLY A 33 -0.56 -0.76 -1.81
CA GLY A 33 -0.24 -1.79 -2.80
C GLY A 33 -1.47 -2.45 -3.46
N THR A 34 -2.42 -2.95 -2.67
CA THR A 34 -3.63 -3.64 -3.19
C THR A 34 -4.52 -2.69 -3.99
N VAL A 35 -4.69 -1.46 -3.52
CA VAL A 35 -5.45 -0.42 -4.22
C VAL A 35 -4.79 -0.10 -5.56
N LYS A 36 -3.46 0.10 -5.59
CA LYS A 36 -2.72 0.34 -6.83
C LYS A 36 -2.94 -0.77 -7.86
N LEU A 37 -2.85 -2.03 -7.42
CA LEU A 37 -3.08 -3.18 -8.30
C LEU A 37 -4.51 -3.18 -8.87
N VAL A 38 -5.52 -2.98 -8.00
CA VAL A 38 -6.93 -2.95 -8.42
C VAL A 38 -7.19 -1.81 -9.38
N PHE A 39 -6.64 -0.62 -9.15
CA PHE A 39 -6.77 0.51 -10.08
C PHE A 39 -6.11 0.22 -11.44
N ILE A 40 -4.91 -0.36 -11.47
CA ILE A 40 -4.25 -0.76 -12.73
C ILE A 40 -5.13 -1.75 -13.50
N ILE A 41 -5.70 -2.73 -12.79
CA ILE A 41 -6.59 -3.73 -13.36
C ILE A 41 -7.88 -3.09 -13.89
N ILE A 42 -8.54 -2.21 -13.13
CA ILE A 42 -9.75 -1.47 -13.57
C ILE A 42 -9.44 -0.66 -14.82
N THR A 43 -8.33 0.07 -14.84
CA THR A 43 -7.94 0.92 -15.96
C THR A 43 -7.62 0.11 -17.21
N ALA A 44 -6.86 -0.99 -17.07
CA ALA A 44 -6.54 -1.86 -18.18
C ALA A 44 -7.79 -2.52 -18.77
N PHE A 45 -8.64 -3.12 -17.93
CA PHE A 45 -9.91 -3.70 -18.38
C PHE A 45 -10.82 -2.64 -18.97
N GLY A 46 -11.02 -1.51 -18.30
CA GLY A 46 -11.82 -0.39 -18.81
C GLY A 46 -11.35 0.12 -20.18
N TYR A 47 -10.04 0.18 -20.41
CA TYR A 47 -9.50 0.51 -21.72
C TYR A 47 -9.89 -0.54 -22.78
N TYR A 48 -9.66 -1.82 -22.52
CA TYR A 48 -10.04 -2.87 -23.47
C TYR A 48 -11.55 -2.92 -23.70
N ASP A 49 -12.35 -2.89 -22.65
CA ASP A 49 -13.80 -3.04 -22.71
C ASP A 49 -14.49 -1.86 -23.41
N PHE A 50 -14.07 -0.62 -23.17
CA PHE A 50 -14.83 0.56 -23.59
C PHE A 50 -14.09 1.49 -24.56
N ILE A 51 -12.77 1.35 -24.72
CA ILE A 51 -11.95 2.29 -25.53
C ILE A 51 -11.31 1.57 -26.73
N HIS A 52 -10.76 0.36 -26.54
CA HIS A 52 -10.05 -0.35 -27.59
C HIS A 52 -10.98 -0.70 -28.76
N PRO A 53 -10.61 -0.36 -30.01
CA PRO A 53 -11.48 -0.48 -31.17
C PRO A 53 -12.02 -1.91 -31.36
N ASP A 54 -11.16 -2.92 -31.20
CA ASP A 54 -11.51 -4.33 -31.44
C ASP A 54 -12.55 -4.93 -30.46
N TYR A 55 -12.67 -4.36 -29.25
CA TYR A 55 -13.46 -4.94 -28.16
C TYR A 55 -14.65 -4.07 -27.73
N ARG A 56 -14.60 -2.77 -28.06
CA ARG A 56 -15.63 -1.80 -27.68
C ARG A 56 -17.00 -2.20 -28.21
N GLN A 57 -17.11 -2.52 -29.49
CA GLN A 57 -18.39 -2.84 -30.12
C GLN A 57 -19.04 -4.07 -29.49
N THR A 58 -18.27 -5.16 -29.38
CA THR A 58 -18.70 -6.41 -28.74
C THR A 58 -19.18 -6.18 -27.30
N THR A 59 -18.46 -5.36 -26.54
CA THR A 59 -18.84 -5.04 -25.15
C THR A 59 -20.19 -4.30 -25.09
N PHE A 60 -20.41 -3.31 -25.97
CA PHE A 60 -21.69 -2.60 -26.04
C PHE A 60 -22.82 -3.51 -26.51
N ASP A 61 -22.57 -4.39 -27.48
CA ASP A 61 -23.57 -5.32 -28.00
C ASP A 61 -23.98 -6.35 -26.95
N ASP A 62 -23.01 -6.91 -26.20
CA ASP A 62 -23.27 -7.84 -25.10
C ASP A 62 -24.04 -7.15 -23.96
N LEU A 63 -23.69 -5.91 -23.61
CA LEU A 63 -24.42 -5.12 -22.61
C LEU A 63 -25.86 -4.80 -23.06
N LYS A 64 -26.02 -4.32 -24.30
CA LYS A 64 -27.34 -4.03 -24.89
C LYS A 64 -28.20 -5.27 -24.93
N PHE A 65 -27.64 -6.41 -25.35
CA PHE A 65 -28.36 -7.67 -25.39
C PHE A 65 -28.76 -8.17 -24.00
N THR A 66 -27.94 -7.92 -22.98
CA THR A 66 -28.24 -8.37 -21.61
C THR A 66 -29.34 -7.56 -20.94
N PHE A 67 -29.30 -6.22 -21.08
CA PHE A 67 -30.25 -5.33 -20.41
C PHE A 67 -31.47 -4.97 -21.27
N GLN A 68 -31.39 -5.16 -22.59
CA GLN A 68 -32.43 -4.85 -23.57
C GLN A 68 -32.48 -5.92 -24.69
N PRO A 69 -32.68 -7.22 -24.35
CA PRO A 69 -32.62 -8.31 -25.32
C PRO A 69 -33.60 -8.14 -26.48
N GLU A 70 -34.78 -7.59 -26.19
CA GLU A 70 -35.85 -7.33 -27.17
C GLU A 70 -35.40 -6.46 -28.34
N THR A 71 -34.52 -5.48 -28.11
CA THR A 71 -34.04 -4.59 -29.18
C THR A 71 -33.29 -5.35 -30.27
N ARG A 72 -32.48 -6.34 -29.90
CA ARG A 72 -31.76 -7.19 -30.85
C ARG A 72 -32.71 -8.05 -31.67
N PHE A 73 -33.78 -8.55 -31.04
CA PHE A 73 -34.79 -9.35 -31.73
C PHE A 73 -35.71 -8.51 -32.60
N GLN A 74 -35.98 -7.26 -32.23
CA GLN A 74 -36.68 -6.28 -33.06
C GLN A 74 -35.87 -5.92 -34.30
N ASP A 75 -34.55 -5.67 -34.13
CA ASP A 75 -33.65 -5.44 -35.27
C ASP A 75 -33.65 -6.66 -36.21
N SER A 76 -33.55 -7.87 -35.67
CA SER A 76 -33.62 -9.12 -36.44
C SER A 76 -34.99 -9.32 -37.12
N TRP A 77 -36.08 -8.98 -36.43
CA TRP A 77 -37.43 -9.03 -36.97
C TRP A 77 -37.59 -8.12 -38.19
N LEU A 78 -37.03 -6.90 -38.17
CA LEU A 78 -37.11 -5.98 -39.31
C LEU A 78 -36.52 -6.57 -40.60
N PHE A 79 -35.54 -7.46 -40.50
CA PHE A 79 -34.98 -8.17 -41.66
C PHE A 79 -35.85 -9.34 -42.13
N ASN A 80 -36.57 -10.00 -41.23
CA ASN A 80 -37.33 -11.23 -41.49
C ASN A 80 -38.84 -11.03 -41.64
N ALA A 81 -39.36 -9.82 -41.36
CA ALA A 81 -40.75 -9.46 -41.52
C ALA A 81 -41.18 -9.54 -43.00
N ASP A 82 -42.43 -9.95 -43.21
CA ASP A 82 -43.09 -9.90 -44.52
C ASP A 82 -43.71 -8.51 -44.72
N PHE A 83 -43.31 -7.82 -45.79
CA PHE A 83 -43.88 -6.51 -46.14
C PHE A 83 -45.33 -6.62 -46.61
N SER A 84 -45.77 -7.80 -47.06
CA SER A 84 -47.11 -8.05 -47.59
C SER A 84 -48.09 -8.50 -46.51
N ARG A 85 -47.60 -9.04 -45.38
CA ARG A 85 -48.40 -9.54 -44.26
C ARG A 85 -47.90 -8.96 -42.93
N PRO A 86 -48.54 -7.91 -42.40
CA PRO A 86 -48.11 -7.29 -41.15
C PRO A 86 -48.17 -8.30 -39.99
N ASN A 87 -47.16 -8.27 -39.13
CA ASN A 87 -46.96 -9.17 -37.98
C ASN A 87 -46.61 -10.64 -38.29
N TYR A 88 -46.31 -10.97 -39.55
CA TYR A 88 -45.79 -12.29 -39.94
C TYR A 88 -44.36 -12.20 -40.48
N THR A 89 -43.58 -13.26 -40.27
CA THR A 89 -42.30 -13.47 -40.97
C THR A 89 -42.55 -13.94 -42.40
N ARG A 90 -41.54 -13.84 -43.26
CA ARG A 90 -41.55 -14.45 -44.61
C ARG A 90 -41.74 -15.97 -44.59
N HIS A 91 -41.56 -16.61 -43.44
CA HIS A 91 -41.76 -18.03 -43.21
C HIS A 91 -43.13 -18.35 -42.56
N GLY A 92 -44.01 -17.36 -42.40
CA GLY A 92 -45.38 -17.55 -41.91
C GLY A 92 -45.52 -17.65 -40.39
N GLN A 93 -44.47 -17.36 -39.62
CA GLN A 93 -44.54 -17.31 -38.15
C GLN A 93 -45.08 -15.96 -37.68
N THR A 94 -45.84 -15.94 -36.58
CA THR A 94 -46.25 -14.69 -35.95
C THR A 94 -45.08 -13.98 -35.27
N LYS A 95 -45.19 -12.67 -35.06
CA LYS A 95 -44.17 -11.87 -34.36
C LYS A 95 -43.85 -12.42 -32.97
N GLU A 96 -44.86 -12.87 -32.22
CA GLU A 96 -44.66 -13.38 -30.87
C GLU A 96 -43.94 -14.73 -30.88
N GLU A 97 -44.31 -15.64 -31.77
CA GLU A 97 -43.62 -16.93 -31.96
C GLU A 97 -42.16 -16.74 -32.37
N TYR A 98 -41.89 -15.82 -33.30
CA TYR A 98 -40.54 -15.50 -33.73
C TYR A 98 -39.68 -14.94 -32.58
N LEU A 99 -40.21 -14.00 -31.79
CA LEU A 99 -39.48 -13.44 -30.65
C LEU A 99 -39.20 -14.49 -29.57
N ALA A 100 -40.15 -15.39 -29.32
CA ALA A 100 -39.98 -16.50 -28.37
C ALA A 100 -38.93 -17.51 -28.84
N GLU A 101 -38.92 -17.86 -30.13
CA GLU A 101 -37.91 -18.74 -30.73
C GLU A 101 -36.50 -18.12 -30.65
N MET A 102 -36.38 -16.83 -31.00
CA MET A 102 -35.11 -16.11 -30.90
C MET A 102 -34.60 -16.02 -29.45
N TRP A 103 -35.50 -15.86 -28.48
CA TRP A 103 -35.15 -15.93 -27.08
C TRP A 103 -34.62 -17.31 -26.68
N GLU A 104 -35.30 -18.39 -27.06
CA GLU A 104 -34.88 -19.76 -26.73
C GLU A 104 -33.49 -20.11 -27.30
N ILE A 105 -33.18 -19.64 -28.52
CA ILE A 105 -31.87 -19.83 -29.16
C ILE A 105 -30.78 -19.01 -28.47
N HIS A 106 -31.07 -17.76 -28.10
CA HIS A 106 -30.03 -16.82 -27.67
C HIS A 106 -29.95 -16.58 -26.16
N LYS A 107 -30.89 -17.09 -25.35
CA LYS A 107 -30.90 -16.93 -23.88
C LYS A 107 -29.59 -17.31 -23.20
N GLY A 108 -28.89 -18.31 -23.75
CA GLY A 108 -27.59 -18.77 -23.25
C GLY A 108 -26.44 -17.77 -23.43
N SER A 109 -26.62 -16.72 -24.24
CA SER A 109 -25.61 -15.67 -24.46
C SER A 109 -25.87 -14.40 -23.65
N VAL A 110 -27.04 -14.28 -23.01
CA VAL A 110 -27.44 -13.13 -22.17
C VAL A 110 -26.49 -12.95 -20.98
N TRP A 111 -25.86 -14.02 -20.49
CA TRP A 111 -24.96 -13.89 -19.34
C TRP A 111 -23.66 -13.12 -19.65
N ARG A 112 -23.26 -13.03 -20.93
CA ARG A 112 -22.00 -12.40 -21.34
C ARG A 112 -21.93 -10.94 -20.92
N GLY A 113 -23.02 -10.19 -21.08
CA GLY A 113 -23.05 -8.79 -20.68
C GLY A 113 -23.02 -8.60 -19.16
N TYR A 114 -23.43 -9.58 -18.34
CA TYR A 114 -23.29 -9.50 -16.88
C TYR A 114 -21.83 -9.58 -16.40
N VAL A 115 -20.92 -10.16 -17.19
CA VAL A 115 -19.48 -10.26 -16.83
C VAL A 115 -18.88 -8.88 -16.60
N TYR A 116 -19.25 -7.90 -17.42
CA TYR A 116 -18.73 -6.54 -17.36
C TYR A 116 -19.10 -5.78 -16.07
N PRO A 117 -20.38 -5.62 -15.68
CA PRO A 117 -20.72 -4.99 -14.40
C PRO A 117 -20.24 -5.83 -13.21
N ILE A 118 -20.29 -7.18 -13.28
CA ILE A 118 -19.84 -8.05 -12.18
C ILE A 118 -18.35 -7.87 -11.91
N LYS A 119 -17.48 -7.84 -12.92
CA LYS A 119 -16.03 -7.67 -12.70
C LYS A 119 -15.73 -6.32 -12.03
N TYR A 120 -16.34 -5.22 -12.47
CA TYR A 120 -16.13 -3.92 -11.84
C TYR A 120 -16.74 -3.86 -10.43
N PHE A 121 -17.87 -4.51 -10.20
CA PHE A 121 -18.47 -4.63 -8.88
C PHE A 121 -17.58 -5.41 -7.91
N LEU A 122 -16.99 -6.53 -8.33
CA LEU A 122 -16.01 -7.29 -7.53
C LEU A 122 -14.77 -6.44 -7.20
N LEU A 123 -14.25 -5.69 -8.19
CA LEU A 123 -13.12 -4.77 -7.97
C LEU A 123 -13.49 -3.66 -6.98
N LEU A 124 -14.72 -3.14 -7.06
CA LEU A 124 -15.26 -2.19 -6.09
C LEU A 124 -15.32 -2.81 -4.69
N LEU A 125 -15.87 -4.02 -4.53
CA LEU A 125 -15.91 -4.71 -3.22
C LEU A 125 -14.51 -4.88 -2.60
N ILE A 126 -13.48 -5.12 -3.41
CA ILE A 126 -12.09 -5.19 -2.95
C ILE A 126 -11.62 -3.83 -2.40
N LEU A 127 -11.94 -2.73 -3.09
CA LEU A 127 -11.68 -1.35 -2.65
C LEU A 127 -12.47 -0.98 -1.39
N LEU A 128 -13.72 -1.45 -1.27
CA LEU A 128 -14.60 -1.17 -0.13
C LEU A 128 -14.16 -1.85 1.18
N LYS A 129 -13.44 -2.97 1.09
CA LYS A 129 -13.04 -3.73 2.27
C LYS A 129 -12.13 -2.87 3.18
N PRO A 130 -12.42 -2.76 4.49
CA PRO A 130 -11.77 -1.79 5.38
C PRO A 130 -10.26 -2.02 5.52
N SER A 131 -9.48 -0.93 5.69
CA SER A 131 -8.07 -1.06 6.08
C SER A 131 -8.00 -1.50 7.55
N LYS A 132 -7.34 -2.63 7.81
CA LYS A 132 -7.39 -3.34 9.11
C LYS A 132 -6.21 -3.02 10.03
N ARG A 133 -5.20 -2.26 9.57
CA ARG A 133 -3.88 -2.25 10.21
C ARG A 133 -3.43 -0.82 10.44
N ARG A 134 -3.30 -0.44 11.69
CA ARG A 134 -2.68 0.82 12.10
C ARG A 134 -1.88 0.57 13.37
N ALA A 135 -0.70 1.17 13.46
CA ALA A 135 0.23 0.97 14.55
C ALA A 135 0.46 2.28 15.29
N ARG A 136 0.89 2.21 16.53
CA ARG A 136 1.32 3.35 17.31
C ARG A 136 2.77 3.16 17.68
N LEU A 137 3.48 4.27 17.65
CA LEU A 137 4.85 4.40 18.10
C LEU A 137 4.79 5.24 19.36
N ASP A 138 5.19 4.67 20.49
CA ASP A 138 5.25 5.32 21.78
C ASP A 138 6.71 5.49 22.16
N ARG A 139 7.20 6.72 22.00
CA ARG A 139 8.58 7.13 22.27
C ARG A 139 8.94 6.93 23.74
N LYS A 140 8.03 7.26 24.66
CA LYS A 140 8.28 7.22 26.11
C LYS A 140 8.56 5.79 26.59
N ARG A 141 7.80 4.83 26.09
CA ARG A 141 7.97 3.40 26.43
C ARG A 141 8.94 2.68 25.48
N GLY A 142 9.34 3.29 24.37
CA GLY A 142 10.20 2.67 23.37
C GLY A 142 9.55 1.48 22.65
N ILE A 143 8.23 1.55 22.41
CA ILE A 143 7.44 0.44 21.85
C ILE A 143 6.71 0.81 20.57
N ILE A 144 6.45 -0.22 19.76
CA ILE A 144 5.54 -0.16 18.61
C ILE A 144 4.44 -1.17 18.82
N TYR A 145 3.17 -0.74 18.80
CA TYR A 145 2.06 -1.65 19.09
C TYR A 145 0.86 -1.46 18.17
N THR A 146 0.07 -2.52 18.05
CA THR A 146 -1.14 -2.56 17.23
C THR A 146 -2.11 -3.61 17.73
N TYR A 147 -3.41 -3.35 17.56
CA TYR A 147 -4.47 -4.27 17.98
C TYR A 147 -5.24 -4.74 16.75
N VAL A 148 -5.07 -6.00 16.38
CA VAL A 148 -5.62 -6.58 15.16
C VAL A 148 -6.23 -7.95 15.48
N GLY A 149 -7.46 -8.18 15.01
CA GLY A 149 -8.10 -9.50 15.17
C GLY A 149 -8.30 -9.93 16.62
N LYS A 150 -8.70 -8.99 17.49
CA LYS A 150 -8.86 -9.17 18.94
C LYS A 150 -7.57 -9.48 19.73
N LYS A 151 -6.39 -9.33 19.11
CA LYS A 151 -5.09 -9.57 19.74
C LYS A 151 -4.22 -8.31 19.72
N LEU A 152 -3.52 -8.06 20.82
CA LEU A 152 -2.48 -7.04 20.93
C LEU A 152 -1.15 -7.60 20.42
N TYR A 153 -0.43 -6.77 19.68
CA TYR A 153 0.91 -7.05 19.17
C TYR A 153 1.81 -5.89 19.58
N VAL A 154 2.99 -6.21 20.11
CA VAL A 154 3.93 -5.24 20.67
C VAL A 154 5.34 -5.62 20.23
N THR A 155 6.09 -4.64 19.74
CA THR A 155 7.53 -4.70 19.54
C THR A 155 8.18 -3.74 20.53
N GLU A 156 9.04 -4.27 21.40
CA GLU A 156 9.87 -3.48 22.30
C GLU A 156 11.22 -3.20 21.61
N ILE A 157 11.52 -1.93 21.31
CA ILE A 157 12.68 -1.56 20.49
C ILE A 157 13.99 -1.91 21.20
N ASN A 158 14.04 -1.76 22.52
CA ASN A 158 15.18 -2.16 23.36
C ASN A 158 15.46 -3.68 23.37
N LYS A 159 14.54 -4.51 22.88
CA LYS A 159 14.75 -5.96 22.74
C LYS A 159 15.20 -6.38 21.35
N LEU A 160 15.35 -5.43 20.42
CA LEU A 160 15.88 -5.71 19.09
C LEU A 160 17.38 -6.06 19.18
N MET A 161 17.74 -7.16 18.56
CA MET A 161 19.14 -7.61 18.46
C MET A 161 19.94 -6.83 17.41
N ARG A 162 19.24 -6.16 16.49
CA ARG A 162 19.82 -5.40 15.37
C ARG A 162 19.39 -3.94 15.46
N PRO A 163 20.10 -3.02 14.78
CA PRO A 163 19.73 -1.61 14.77
C PRO A 163 18.28 -1.40 14.33
N PHE A 164 17.56 -0.52 15.01
CA PHE A 164 16.20 -0.12 14.72
C PHE A 164 16.00 0.39 13.28
N PRO A 165 16.94 1.13 12.66
CA PRO A 165 16.84 1.43 11.24
C PRO A 165 16.69 0.18 10.35
N GLU A 166 17.29 -0.96 10.70
CA GLU A 166 17.13 -2.20 9.93
C GLU A 166 15.75 -2.83 10.10
N TYR A 167 15.07 -2.59 11.21
CA TYR A 167 13.71 -3.07 11.43
C TYR A 167 12.69 -2.40 10.50
N ILE A 168 13.03 -1.21 9.99
CA ILE A 168 12.19 -0.44 9.07
C ILE A 168 12.76 -0.55 7.65
N ALA A 169 12.03 -1.19 6.76
CA ALA A 169 12.34 -1.20 5.33
C ALA A 169 11.77 0.04 4.63
N ALA A 170 12.55 0.70 3.79
CA ALA A 170 12.04 1.72 2.88
C ALA A 170 12.25 1.25 1.43
N MET A 171 11.14 1.05 0.72
CA MET A 171 11.08 0.47 -0.63
C MET A 171 10.25 1.35 -1.54
N ASN A 172 10.87 1.87 -2.61
CA ASN A 172 10.22 2.89 -3.45
C ASN A 172 9.59 3.96 -2.54
N ALA A 173 8.38 4.45 -2.86
CA ALA A 173 7.66 5.42 -2.03
C ALA A 173 6.89 4.83 -0.82
N SER A 174 7.37 3.72 -0.24
CA SER A 174 6.71 3.05 0.88
C SER A 174 7.67 2.67 2.01
N VAL A 175 7.21 2.79 3.25
CA VAL A 175 7.89 2.26 4.44
C VAL A 175 7.14 1.03 4.95
N PHE A 176 7.87 -0.05 5.23
CA PHE A 176 7.35 -1.33 5.68
C PHE A 176 8.03 -1.79 6.97
N PHE A 177 7.24 -2.27 7.93
CA PHE A 177 7.73 -2.98 9.11
C PHE A 177 6.66 -3.94 9.63
N TRP A 178 7.05 -4.89 10.47
CA TRP A 178 6.15 -5.92 11.01
C TRP A 178 6.21 -5.90 12.54
N VAL A 179 5.07 -5.65 13.21
CA VAL A 179 4.99 -5.71 14.68
C VAL A 179 4.97 -7.17 15.17
N HIS A 180 5.79 -7.47 16.19
CA HIS A 180 5.96 -8.81 16.76
C HIS A 180 4.68 -9.36 17.42
N PRO A 181 4.57 -10.69 17.58
CA PRO A 181 5.52 -11.72 17.13
C PRO A 181 5.43 -12.03 15.63
N TYR A 182 6.55 -12.44 15.03
CA TYR A 182 6.56 -12.99 13.68
C TYR A 182 6.01 -14.41 13.70
N GLN A 183 4.97 -14.69 12.91
CA GLN A 183 4.41 -16.03 12.79
C GLN A 183 4.63 -16.56 11.38
N ARG A 184 5.29 -17.72 11.28
CA ARG A 184 5.61 -18.40 10.00
C ARG A 184 4.40 -19.11 9.37
N LYS A 185 3.22 -19.09 10.01
CA LYS A 185 2.02 -19.83 9.57
C LYS A 185 1.19 -19.03 8.55
N GLY A 186 1.67 -18.94 7.31
CA GLY A 186 0.90 -18.45 6.17
C GLY A 186 1.43 -19.02 4.87
N THR A 187 0.73 -19.99 4.30
CA THR A 187 0.97 -20.49 2.94
C THR A 187 0.21 -19.60 1.95
N GLY A 188 0.92 -18.97 1.01
CA GLY A 188 0.35 -18.64 -0.30
C GLY A 188 0.02 -17.18 -0.64
N THR A 189 0.40 -16.16 0.14
CA THR A 189 0.31 -14.75 -0.34
C THR A 189 1.45 -13.90 0.20
N LEU A 190 1.64 -12.70 -0.36
CA LEU A 190 2.42 -11.56 0.19
C LEU A 190 2.04 -11.17 1.65
N CYS A 191 1.20 -11.95 2.33
CA CYS A 191 0.57 -11.69 3.61
C CYS A 191 0.81 -12.84 4.59
N PHE A 192 1.82 -12.70 5.45
CA PHE A 192 1.96 -13.53 6.65
C PHE A 192 0.77 -13.30 7.62
N LYS A 193 0.54 -14.24 8.55
CA LYS A 193 -0.31 -13.98 9.73
C LYS A 193 0.47 -13.09 10.71
N GLY A 194 -0.08 -11.90 11.00
CA GLY A 194 0.54 -10.90 11.86
C GLY A 194 0.29 -9.47 11.35
N PRO A 195 0.51 -8.44 12.18
CA PRO A 195 0.26 -7.06 11.79
C PRO A 195 1.47 -6.43 11.08
N GLN A 196 1.50 -6.56 9.76
CA GLN A 196 2.44 -5.80 8.94
C GLN A 196 1.87 -4.43 8.63
N ILE A 197 2.72 -3.42 8.75
CA ILE A 197 2.36 -2.03 8.52
C ILE A 197 3.09 -1.55 7.28
N LEU A 198 2.32 -1.09 6.31
CA LEU A 198 2.80 -0.42 5.11
C LEU A 198 2.30 1.02 5.13
N VAL A 199 3.24 1.96 5.07
CA VAL A 199 2.98 3.39 4.97
C VAL A 199 3.39 3.83 3.58
N VAL A 200 2.47 4.41 2.83
CA VAL A 200 2.70 4.86 1.45
C VAL A 200 2.41 6.36 1.38
N ASP A 201 3.33 7.12 0.77
CA ASP A 201 3.09 8.53 0.48
C ASP A 201 2.38 8.70 -0.88
N HIS A 202 1.19 9.30 -0.89
CA HIS A 202 0.39 9.56 -2.09
C HIS A 202 1.02 10.55 -3.05
N SER A 203 2.01 11.35 -2.62
CA SER A 203 2.69 12.23 -3.56
C SER A 203 3.45 11.45 -4.66
N SER A 204 3.63 10.13 -4.47
CA SER A 204 4.14 9.18 -5.46
C SER A 204 3.07 8.49 -6.33
N TRP A 205 1.77 8.69 -6.03
CA TRP A 205 0.65 8.11 -6.78
C TRP A 205 0.63 8.69 -8.21
N LEU A 206 0.68 10.02 -8.33
CA LEU A 206 0.74 10.76 -9.59
C LEU A 206 1.97 10.41 -10.44
N PRO A 207 3.19 10.37 -9.90
CA PRO A 207 4.37 9.86 -10.60
C PRO A 207 4.24 8.43 -11.11
N MET A 208 3.56 7.52 -10.38
CA MET A 208 3.34 6.16 -10.87
C MET A 208 2.20 6.04 -11.88
N PHE A 209 1.13 6.83 -11.76
CA PHE A 209 0.14 6.99 -12.83
C PHE A 209 0.78 7.62 -14.06
N ALA A 210 1.68 8.57 -13.86
CA ALA A 210 2.55 9.11 -14.89
C ALA A 210 3.59 8.09 -15.37
N LEU A 211 3.97 7.06 -14.63
CA LEU A 211 4.76 5.96 -15.21
C LEU A 211 3.88 5.07 -16.11
N LEU A 212 2.63 4.81 -15.72
CA LEU A 212 1.70 4.02 -16.52
C LEU A 212 1.23 4.75 -17.80
N PHE A 213 1.16 6.08 -17.80
CA PHE A 213 0.66 6.89 -18.93
C PHE A 213 1.67 7.89 -19.53
N LEU A 214 2.72 8.27 -18.81
CA LEU A 214 3.67 9.36 -19.13
C LEU A 214 5.15 8.92 -19.00
N VAL A 215 5.47 7.61 -19.14
CA VAL A 215 6.87 7.11 -19.21
C VAL A 215 7.69 7.83 -20.27
N TYR A 216 7.05 8.49 -21.23
CA TYR A 216 7.70 9.26 -22.29
C TYR A 216 8.06 10.72 -21.94
N ILE A 217 7.60 11.29 -20.81
CA ILE A 217 7.66 12.76 -20.66
C ILE A 217 8.73 13.27 -19.70
N LYS A 218 8.87 12.78 -18.45
CA LYS A 218 9.95 13.24 -17.53
C LYS A 218 10.36 12.23 -16.43
N PRO A 219 11.59 11.67 -16.47
CA PRO A 219 12.13 10.78 -15.43
C PRO A 219 12.20 11.44 -14.05
N ASP A 220 12.41 12.76 -13.99
CA ASP A 220 12.62 13.49 -12.73
C ASP A 220 11.34 13.59 -11.85
N VAL A 221 10.17 13.24 -12.38
CA VAL A 221 8.91 13.16 -11.61
C VAL A 221 8.81 11.82 -10.87
N ALA A 222 9.39 10.76 -11.43
CA ALA A 222 9.44 9.42 -10.85
C ALA A 222 10.53 9.25 -9.78
N THR A 223 11.51 10.17 -9.71
CA THR A 223 12.71 10.03 -8.86
C THR A 223 12.54 10.54 -7.42
N TYR A 224 11.45 11.24 -7.07
CA TYR A 224 11.29 11.73 -5.70
C TYR A 224 10.75 10.64 -4.76
N ASN A 225 11.65 10.02 -4.01
CA ASN A 225 11.34 9.00 -3.03
C ASN A 225 11.26 9.59 -1.60
N THR A 226 10.06 9.65 -1.02
CA THR A 226 9.87 10.12 0.37
C THR A 226 10.09 9.04 1.43
N ALA A 227 10.22 7.76 1.05
CA ALA A 227 10.31 6.68 2.02
C ALA A 227 11.59 6.70 2.87
N PRO A 228 12.79 7.01 2.34
CA PRO A 228 13.99 7.16 3.17
C PRO A 228 13.85 8.27 4.22
N HIS A 229 13.28 9.41 3.82
CA HIS A 229 13.00 10.51 4.75
C HIS A 229 11.96 10.14 5.80
N LEU A 230 10.90 9.44 5.40
CA LEU A 230 9.88 8.95 6.32
C LEU A 230 10.48 7.97 7.34
N LYS A 231 11.32 7.04 6.88
CA LYS A 231 12.06 6.11 7.74
C LYS A 231 12.94 6.88 8.73
N LYS A 232 13.70 7.88 8.27
CA LYS A 232 14.51 8.72 9.15
C LYS A 232 13.66 9.42 10.21
N ILE A 233 12.54 10.02 9.83
CA ILE A 233 11.63 10.68 10.78
C ILE A 233 11.11 9.69 11.83
N LEU A 234 10.82 8.44 11.46
CA LEU A 234 10.41 7.41 12.42
C LEU A 234 11.54 7.01 13.38
N VAL A 235 12.78 6.92 12.89
CA VAL A 235 13.97 6.65 13.70
C VAL A 235 14.25 7.82 14.63
N ASP A 236 14.32 9.05 14.11
CA ASP A 236 14.49 10.29 14.86
C ASP A 236 13.44 10.38 15.99
N PHE A 237 12.17 10.08 15.68
CA PHE A 237 11.08 10.13 16.66
C PHE A 237 11.24 9.11 17.81
N MET A 238 11.73 7.90 17.51
CA MET A 238 11.91 6.86 18.54
C MET A 238 13.22 6.95 19.30
N ASN A 239 14.21 7.68 18.77
CA ASN A 239 15.51 7.84 19.41
C ASN A 239 15.38 8.79 20.64
N PRO A 240 15.75 8.33 21.85
CA PRO A 240 15.72 9.17 23.05
C PRO A 240 16.69 10.35 22.96
N ASP A 241 17.80 10.20 22.24
CA ASP A 241 18.86 11.21 22.12
C ASP A 241 18.54 12.30 21.08
N THR A 242 17.42 12.17 20.36
CA THR A 242 17.00 13.20 19.40
C THR A 242 16.63 14.50 20.12
N PRO A 243 17.18 15.66 19.67
CA PRO A 243 16.86 16.95 20.27
C PRO A 243 15.36 17.22 20.30
N GLN A 244 14.87 17.79 21.40
CA GLN A 244 13.43 18.04 21.57
C GLN A 244 12.86 18.96 20.47
N GLU A 245 13.63 19.95 20.01
CA GLU A 245 13.25 20.81 18.86
C GLU A 245 12.87 20.02 17.61
N ARG A 246 13.57 18.90 17.34
CA ARG A 246 13.29 18.04 16.20
C ARG A 246 12.00 17.26 16.39
N ILE A 247 11.74 16.78 17.60
CA ILE A 247 10.49 16.11 17.97
C ILE A 247 9.33 17.08 17.84
N ASP A 248 9.48 18.31 18.33
CA ASP A 248 8.46 19.35 18.25
C ASP A 248 8.16 19.74 16.79
N ASP A 249 9.16 19.86 15.90
CA ASP A 249 8.91 20.09 14.46
C ASP A 249 8.12 18.93 13.82
N ILE A 250 8.41 17.67 14.20
CA ILE A 250 7.65 16.50 13.74
C ILE A 250 6.20 16.55 14.24
N MET A 251 6.00 16.81 15.54
CA MET A 251 4.67 16.82 16.16
C MET A 251 3.82 18.00 15.65
N ASN A 252 4.40 19.19 15.58
CA ASN A 252 3.76 20.37 15.01
C ASN A 252 3.44 20.18 13.52
N ALA A 253 4.29 19.48 12.77
CA ALA A 253 4.00 19.15 11.38
C ALA A 253 2.77 18.23 11.26
N ILE A 254 2.61 17.25 12.16
CA ILE A 254 1.48 16.31 12.20
C ILE A 254 0.17 17.02 12.60
N ASP A 255 0.22 17.92 13.58
CA ASP A 255 -0.95 18.68 14.06
C ASP A 255 -1.30 19.88 13.18
N GLY A 256 -0.39 20.31 12.31
CA GLY A 256 -0.54 21.50 11.49
C GLY A 256 -1.84 21.52 10.67
N LYS A 257 -2.42 22.71 10.51
CA LYS A 257 -3.66 22.90 9.75
C LYS A 257 -3.47 22.47 8.29
N LYS A 258 -4.33 21.55 7.84
CA LYS A 258 -4.36 21.15 6.42
C LYS A 258 -4.80 22.32 5.55
N GLY A 259 -4.05 22.57 4.47
CA GLY A 259 -4.40 23.57 3.45
C GLY A 259 -5.65 23.16 2.65
N PHE A 260 -6.22 24.10 1.89
CA PHE A 260 -7.45 23.89 1.11
C PHE A 260 -7.36 22.68 0.15
N PHE A 261 -6.34 22.65 -0.71
CA PHE A 261 -6.11 21.52 -1.62
C PHE A 261 -5.90 20.20 -0.86
N GLU A 262 -5.23 20.21 0.28
CA GLU A 262 -5.02 19.01 1.09
C GLU A 262 -6.34 18.43 1.64
N ARG A 263 -7.29 19.31 1.99
CA ARG A 263 -8.64 18.91 2.41
C ARG A 263 -9.45 18.35 1.24
N LEU A 264 -9.42 19.01 0.09
CA LEU A 264 -10.11 18.58 -1.12
C LEU A 264 -9.61 17.20 -1.61
N PHE A 265 -8.29 17.05 -1.77
CA PHE A 265 -7.68 15.76 -2.10
C PHE A 265 -7.98 14.70 -1.02
N GLY A 266 -7.99 15.11 0.25
CA GLY A 266 -8.37 14.21 1.33
C GLY A 266 -9.80 13.69 1.19
N LEU A 267 -10.76 14.55 0.86
CA LEU A 267 -12.16 14.14 0.65
C LEU A 267 -12.29 13.19 -0.54
N LEU A 268 -11.62 13.49 -1.65
CA LEU A 268 -11.70 12.72 -2.90
C LEU A 268 -10.98 11.37 -2.84
N PHE A 269 -9.90 11.23 -2.06
CA PHE A 269 -9.03 10.04 -2.13
C PHE A 269 -8.82 9.31 -0.80
N ASN A 270 -9.10 9.91 0.38
CA ASN A 270 -8.83 9.21 1.65
C ASN A 270 -9.68 7.94 1.83
N TRP A 271 -10.89 7.89 1.26
CA TRP A 271 -11.75 6.70 1.32
C TRP A 271 -11.18 5.51 0.53
N ILE A 272 -10.36 5.80 -0.49
CA ILE A 272 -9.68 4.78 -1.30
C ILE A 272 -8.58 4.09 -0.47
N ASP A 273 -7.85 4.84 0.34
CA ASP A 273 -6.70 4.33 1.09
C ASP A 273 -7.05 3.74 2.46
N SER A 274 -8.08 4.30 3.08
CA SER A 274 -8.57 3.92 4.40
C SER A 274 -9.61 2.80 4.32
N GLY A 275 -10.11 2.52 3.10
CA GLY A 275 -11.42 1.91 2.87
C GLY A 275 -12.53 2.93 3.17
N LEU A 276 -13.71 2.73 2.58
CA LEU A 276 -14.90 3.56 2.84
C LEU A 276 -15.28 3.58 4.32
N TYR A 277 -14.91 2.51 5.04
CA TYR A 277 -15.01 2.40 6.49
C TYR A 277 -13.63 2.09 7.08
N THR A 278 -13.16 2.92 8.02
CA THR A 278 -12.12 2.49 8.96
C THR A 278 -12.81 1.89 10.17
N LYS A 279 -12.47 0.65 10.55
CA LYS A 279 -13.03 0.06 11.77
C LYS A 279 -12.62 0.95 12.95
N LYS A 280 -13.59 1.43 13.74
CA LYS A 280 -13.31 2.17 14.98
C LYS A 280 -12.35 1.34 15.82
N ARG A 281 -11.23 1.96 16.24
CA ARG A 281 -10.27 1.31 17.13
C ARG A 281 -10.93 1.02 18.49
N PRO A 282 -10.38 0.07 19.26
CA PRO A 282 -10.69 0.00 20.68
C PRO A 282 -10.39 1.34 21.35
N LYS A 283 -11.15 1.67 22.40
CA LYS A 283 -10.93 2.88 23.21
C LYS A 283 -9.51 2.87 23.80
N GLN A 284 -8.93 4.04 24.03
CA GLN A 284 -7.57 4.17 24.59
C GLN A 284 -7.41 3.38 25.89
N ALA A 285 -8.36 3.52 26.82
CA ALA A 285 -8.34 2.83 28.11
C ALA A 285 -8.20 1.31 27.97
N PHE A 286 -8.90 0.71 27.01
CA PHE A 286 -8.79 -0.72 26.73
C PHE A 286 -7.41 -1.11 26.18
N LEU A 287 -6.80 -0.25 25.36
CA LEU A 287 -5.44 -0.51 24.86
C LEU A 287 -4.40 -0.40 25.97
N GLU A 288 -4.54 0.56 26.88
CA GLU A 288 -3.65 0.70 28.05
C GLU A 288 -3.79 -0.50 29.00
N GLU A 289 -5.00 -0.97 29.26
CA GLU A 289 -5.24 -2.19 30.05
C GLU A 289 -4.54 -3.40 29.43
N LYS A 290 -4.67 -3.58 28.11
CA LYS A 290 -4.01 -4.69 27.39
C LYS A 290 -2.50 -4.54 27.37
N LEU A 291 -1.97 -3.31 27.30
CA LEU A 291 -0.54 -3.05 27.40
C LEU A 291 -0.01 -3.36 28.81
N ALA A 292 -0.75 -2.97 29.85
CA ALA A 292 -0.39 -3.30 31.23
C ALA A 292 -0.35 -4.83 31.45
N GLU A 293 -1.33 -5.56 30.93
CA GLU A 293 -1.35 -7.02 30.95
C GLU A 293 -0.14 -7.61 30.20
N TYR A 294 0.21 -7.07 29.02
CA TYR A 294 1.39 -7.47 28.26
C TYR A 294 2.68 -7.29 29.07
N PHE A 295 2.87 -6.12 29.70
CA PHE A 295 4.09 -5.85 30.48
C PHE A 295 4.21 -6.69 31.74
N GLN A 296 3.09 -7.10 32.34
CA GLN A 296 3.09 -7.99 33.51
C GLN A 296 3.34 -9.45 33.13
N LYS A 297 2.75 -9.95 32.03
CA LYS A 297 2.71 -11.38 31.71
C LYS A 297 3.65 -11.80 30.58
N GLU A 298 3.68 -11.05 29.49
CA GLU A 298 4.40 -11.44 28.26
C GLU A 298 5.80 -10.85 28.21
N ALA A 299 5.97 -9.55 28.51
CA ALA A 299 7.24 -8.85 28.38
C ALA A 299 8.41 -9.48 29.17
N PRO A 300 8.24 -9.93 30.44
CA PRO A 300 9.34 -10.53 31.20
C PRO A 300 9.87 -11.83 30.58
N ASN A 301 9.03 -12.54 29.83
CA ASN A 301 9.38 -13.79 29.16
C ASN A 301 10.09 -13.58 27.80
N ILE A 302 10.14 -12.34 27.32
CA ILE A 302 10.77 -11.98 26.04
C ILE A 302 12.07 -11.26 26.37
N THR A 303 13.21 -11.93 26.15
CA THR A 303 14.54 -11.35 26.38
C THR A 303 15.12 -10.71 25.12
N GLU A 304 14.81 -11.27 23.95
CA GLU A 304 15.35 -10.84 22.66
C GLU A 304 14.33 -11.05 21.54
N LEU A 305 14.37 -10.17 20.53
CA LEU A 305 13.46 -10.21 19.40
C LEU A 305 14.16 -10.65 18.10
N PRO A 306 13.53 -11.55 17.31
CA PRO A 306 14.05 -11.92 16.01
C PRO A 306 14.03 -10.74 15.05
N SER A 307 14.71 -10.89 13.91
CA SER A 307 14.71 -9.90 12.83
C SER A 307 14.04 -10.48 11.59
N PHE A 308 13.64 -9.64 10.65
CA PHE A 308 13.16 -10.10 9.36
C PHE A 308 13.94 -9.42 8.24
N ARG A 309 14.10 -10.13 7.12
CA ARG A 309 14.59 -9.55 5.86
C ARG A 309 13.68 -9.93 4.72
N PHE A 310 13.83 -9.26 3.58
CA PHE A 310 13.26 -9.75 2.34
C PHE A 310 14.12 -10.91 1.81
N ALA A 311 13.47 -11.87 1.16
CA ALA A 311 14.17 -12.97 0.52
C ALA A 311 14.99 -12.38 -0.64
N ASN A 312 16.30 -12.61 -0.61
CA ASN A 312 17.19 -12.24 -1.71
C ASN A 312 17.43 -13.45 -2.61
N ASP A 313 17.74 -13.21 -3.88
CA ASP A 313 17.98 -14.28 -4.87
C ASP A 313 19.09 -15.29 -4.51
N PHE A 314 19.86 -15.00 -3.48
CA PHE A 314 20.94 -15.82 -2.92
C PHE A 314 20.48 -16.88 -1.90
N ASP A 315 19.21 -16.88 -1.51
CA ASP A 315 18.68 -17.87 -0.56
C ASP A 315 18.17 -19.12 -1.29
N LYS A 316 17.97 -20.21 -0.52
CA LYS A 316 17.46 -21.49 -1.04
C LYS A 316 16.15 -21.27 -1.81
N PHE A 317 15.91 -22.06 -2.86
CA PHE A 317 14.72 -21.93 -3.72
C PHE A 317 13.39 -21.90 -2.94
N SER A 318 13.32 -22.58 -1.79
CA SER A 318 12.18 -22.53 -0.86
C SER A 318 11.91 -21.13 -0.29
N ASP A 319 12.94 -20.30 -0.08
CA ASP A 319 12.82 -18.96 0.49
C ASP A 319 12.35 -17.94 -0.56
N LYS A 320 12.62 -18.19 -1.85
CA LYS A 320 12.13 -17.37 -2.98
C LYS A 320 10.60 -17.30 -3.03
N TRP A 321 9.92 -18.38 -2.66
CA TRP A 321 8.46 -18.42 -2.60
C TRP A 321 7.86 -17.59 -1.45
N HIS A 322 8.65 -17.27 -0.42
CA HIS A 322 8.15 -16.62 0.79
C HIS A 322 8.36 -15.10 0.80
N ASN A 323 9.10 -14.52 -0.16
CA ASN A 323 9.44 -13.09 -0.31
C ASN A 323 10.12 -12.42 0.91
N PHE A 324 10.10 -13.04 2.09
CA PHE A 324 10.67 -12.59 3.36
C PHE A 324 11.17 -13.78 4.18
N VAL A 325 12.24 -13.56 4.96
CA VAL A 325 12.89 -14.54 5.82
C VAL A 325 12.95 -13.99 7.25
N ILE A 326 12.44 -14.78 8.21
CA ILE A 326 12.60 -14.50 9.64
C ILE A 326 13.96 -15.05 10.08
N LEU A 327 14.79 -14.16 10.61
CA LEU A 327 16.09 -14.47 11.19
C LEU A 327 15.89 -14.74 12.67
N SER A 328 16.18 -15.96 13.09
CA SER A 328 16.05 -16.36 14.49
C SER A 328 17.06 -15.62 15.36
N CYS A 329 16.76 -15.52 16.66
CA CYS A 329 17.66 -14.88 17.61
C CYS A 329 19.01 -15.62 17.68
N GLN A 330 19.00 -16.96 17.63
CA GLN A 330 20.22 -17.77 17.52
C GLN A 330 21.07 -17.43 16.29
N TYR A 331 20.44 -17.19 15.15
CA TYR A 331 21.15 -16.78 13.94
C TYR A 331 21.78 -15.38 14.11
N ASN A 332 21.02 -14.42 14.65
CA ASN A 332 21.53 -13.08 14.93
C ASN A 332 22.77 -13.12 15.84
N ARG A 333 22.73 -13.93 16.92
CA ARG A 333 23.90 -14.15 17.80
C ARG A 333 25.11 -14.68 17.04
N LYS A 334 24.91 -15.68 16.17
CA LYS A 334 25.99 -16.28 15.34
C LYS A 334 26.65 -15.29 14.38
N VAL A 335 25.88 -14.31 13.90
CA VAL A 335 26.37 -13.28 12.95
C VAL A 335 26.94 -12.05 13.67
N GLY A 336 27.08 -12.10 15.01
CA GLY A 336 27.71 -11.04 15.80
C GLY A 336 26.73 -10.07 16.48
N TYR A 337 25.42 -10.28 16.34
CA TYR A 337 24.38 -9.50 17.03
C TYR A 337 23.96 -10.20 18.32
N GLY A 338 24.93 -10.36 19.24
CA GLY A 338 24.76 -11.12 20.49
C GLY A 338 24.25 -10.32 21.68
N THR A 339 24.29 -8.99 21.61
CA THR A 339 23.98 -8.07 22.71
C THR A 339 22.58 -7.46 22.53
N VAL A 340 21.82 -7.40 23.63
CA VAL A 340 20.47 -6.81 23.69
C VAL A 340 20.40 -5.87 24.90
N PRO A 341 20.02 -4.58 24.74
CA PRO A 341 19.77 -3.91 23.47
C PRO A 341 21.00 -3.89 22.56
N CYS A 342 20.76 -3.78 21.24
CA CYS A 342 21.84 -3.52 20.29
C CYS A 342 22.61 -2.24 20.72
N PRO A 343 23.95 -2.26 20.89
CA PRO A 343 24.70 -1.09 21.36
C PRO A 343 24.51 0.16 20.51
N ASN A 344 24.33 -0.04 19.20
CA ASN A 344 24.15 1.00 18.20
C ASN A 344 22.69 1.03 17.71
N LEU A 345 21.73 0.93 18.65
CA LEU A 345 20.31 0.67 18.36
C LEU A 345 19.71 1.67 17.36
N PHE A 346 20.11 2.94 17.41
CA PHE A 346 19.57 3.98 16.53
C PHE A 346 20.50 4.33 15.36
N ASP A 347 21.70 3.76 15.32
CA ASP A 347 22.66 4.06 14.26
C ASP A 347 22.28 3.34 12.97
N TYR A 348 22.52 4.03 11.87
CA TYR A 348 22.38 3.43 10.55
C TYR A 348 23.57 2.50 10.30
N PRO A 349 23.31 1.22 9.93
CA PRO A 349 24.38 0.27 9.63
C PRO A 349 25.24 0.77 8.48
N LYS A 350 26.57 0.65 8.65
CA LYS A 350 27.54 1.19 7.68
C LYS A 350 27.77 0.27 6.47
N GLN A 351 27.57 -1.04 6.66
CA GLN A 351 27.80 -2.08 5.66
C GLN A 351 26.77 -3.21 5.85
N ASP A 352 26.44 -3.95 4.79
CA ASP A 352 25.60 -5.16 4.77
C ASP A 352 24.30 -5.12 5.57
N THR A 353 23.31 -4.46 4.99
CA THR A 353 22.03 -4.29 5.67
C THR A 353 21.06 -5.42 5.39
N LEU A 354 20.11 -5.67 6.30
CA LEU A 354 19.11 -6.74 6.11
C LEU A 354 18.29 -6.62 4.82
N HIS A 355 18.12 -5.42 4.28
CA HIS A 355 17.25 -5.15 3.14
C HIS A 355 18.07 -4.70 1.92
N VAL A 356 18.95 -5.56 1.42
CA VAL A 356 19.73 -5.31 0.19
C VAL A 356 19.13 -6.11 -0.96
N SER A 357 18.68 -5.46 -2.04
CA SER A 357 18.26 -6.16 -3.27
C SER A 357 19.33 -6.02 -4.35
N LYS A 358 19.63 -7.14 -5.03
CA LYS A 358 20.55 -7.14 -6.19
C LYS A 358 20.00 -6.34 -7.38
N PHE A 359 18.68 -6.31 -7.56
CA PHE A 359 18.01 -5.63 -8.68
C PHE A 359 17.67 -4.17 -8.40
N PHE A 360 17.40 -3.81 -7.13
CA PHE A 360 16.92 -2.48 -6.75
C PHE A 360 17.87 -1.71 -5.81
N GLY A 361 19.07 -2.24 -5.54
CA GLY A 361 20.05 -1.65 -4.61
C GLY A 361 19.68 -1.84 -3.13
N THR A 362 20.31 -1.05 -2.23
CA THR A 362 19.99 -1.07 -0.80
C THR A 362 18.63 -0.42 -0.54
N TRP A 363 17.71 -1.14 0.11
CA TRP A 363 16.38 -0.62 0.44
C TRP A 363 16.46 0.26 1.69
N GLY A 364 16.81 1.52 1.44
CA GLY A 364 16.64 2.60 2.39
C GLY A 364 17.54 2.53 3.62
N ASN A 365 18.74 1.96 3.49
CA ASN A 365 19.84 2.17 4.43
C ASN A 365 20.96 3.00 3.80
N ILE A 366 20.61 3.87 2.86
CA ILE A 366 21.59 4.75 2.20
C ILE A 366 22.13 5.72 3.26
N GLN A 367 23.35 5.47 3.73
CA GLN A 367 24.08 6.36 4.62
C GLN A 367 24.23 7.77 4.02
N ASP A 368 24.33 7.85 2.69
CA ASP A 368 24.59 9.08 1.95
C ASP A 368 23.40 10.03 1.75
N GLU A 369 22.16 9.61 2.06
CA GLU A 369 21.01 10.53 2.04
C GLU A 369 20.46 10.84 3.43
N SER A 370 20.87 10.08 4.44
CA SER A 370 20.39 10.21 5.81
C SER A 370 21.25 11.12 6.67
N ASN A 371 22.56 11.24 6.42
CA ASN A 371 23.46 12.18 7.12
C ASN A 371 23.72 13.48 6.35
N THR A 372 23.20 13.59 5.15
CA THR A 372 23.46 14.72 4.27
C THR A 372 22.42 15.82 4.55
N PRO A 373 22.83 17.05 4.89
CA PRO A 373 21.90 18.15 5.09
C PRO A 373 20.97 18.28 3.89
N LEU A 374 19.70 18.59 4.16
CA LEU A 374 18.63 18.65 3.16
C LEU A 374 19.03 19.48 1.91
N GLU A 375 19.75 20.58 2.11
CA GLU A 375 20.28 21.47 1.07
C GLU A 375 21.32 20.81 0.15
N VAL A 376 22.13 19.88 0.67
CA VAL A 376 23.15 19.16 -0.08
C VAL A 376 22.51 18.09 -0.98
N LEU A 377 21.42 17.48 -0.53
CA LEU A 377 20.62 16.56 -1.34
C LEU A 377 19.90 17.27 -2.48
N GLU A 378 19.34 18.45 -2.22
CA GLU A 378 18.74 19.29 -3.26
C GLU A 378 19.80 19.78 -4.28
N LYS A 379 21.03 20.10 -3.84
CA LYS A 379 22.16 20.44 -4.72
C LYS A 379 22.67 19.25 -5.54
N GLN A 380 22.70 18.04 -4.99
CA GLN A 380 23.05 16.83 -5.72
C GLN A 380 22.03 16.51 -6.83
N GLN A 381 20.75 16.81 -6.60
CA GLN A 381 19.68 16.68 -7.60
C GLN A 381 19.74 17.79 -8.68
N GLY A 382 20.24 18.98 -8.35
CA GLY A 382 20.37 20.12 -9.28
C GLY A 382 21.54 20.05 -10.27
N LYS A 383 22.51 19.14 -10.10
CA LYS A 383 23.69 19.02 -10.99
C LYS A 383 23.68 17.74 -11.82
N LYS A 384 22.77 17.65 -12.79
CA LYS A 384 23.11 16.93 -14.03
C LYS A 384 24.04 17.83 -14.86
N LYS A 385 25.36 17.71 -14.65
CA LYS A 385 26.31 18.19 -15.68
C LYS A 385 26.01 17.40 -16.95
N ARG A 386 25.29 18.02 -17.90
CA ARG A 386 25.23 17.55 -19.29
C ARG A 386 26.68 17.42 -19.76
N LYS A 387 27.19 16.19 -19.89
CA LYS A 387 28.39 15.96 -20.71
C LYS A 387 28.00 16.41 -22.12
N LYS A 388 28.55 17.54 -22.58
CA LYS A 388 28.55 17.85 -24.01
C LYS A 388 29.25 16.67 -24.68
N ARG A 389 28.53 15.95 -25.53
CA ARG A 389 29.17 15.03 -26.48
C ARG A 389 30.10 15.91 -27.34
N LYS A 390 31.38 15.54 -27.38
CA LYS A 390 32.31 16.04 -28.40
C LYS A 390 31.96 15.39 -29.73
#